data_AF-A0A965B5H4-F1
#
_entry.id   AF-A0A965B5H4-F1
#
_cell.length_a   1.000
_cell.length_b   1.000
_cell.length_c   1.000
_cell.angle_alpha   90.00
_cell.angle_beta   90.00
_cell.angle_gamma   90.00
#
_symmetry.space_group_name_H-M   'P 1'
#
loop_
_entity.id
_entity.type
_entity.pdbx_description
1 polymer ?
#
loop_
_entity_poly.entity_id
_entity_poly.type
_entity_poly.pdbx_seq_one_letter_code
_entity_poly.pdbx_strand_id
1 'polypeptide(L)' 'MKIDDTDRRILNVLQRNGRVSNAELAEQVNLSASAC' A
#
# COMPACT_ATOMS: atom_id res chain seq x y z
N MET A 1 -14.63 5.93 -10.23
CA MET A 1 -13.67 5.10 -9.47
C MET A 1 -13.62 5.66 -8.06
N LYS A 2 -14.00 4.90 -7.02
CA LYS A 2 -14.03 5.38 -5.63
C LYS A 2 -12.77 4.85 -4.96
N ILE A 3 -11.81 5.74 -4.69
CA ILE A 3 -10.62 5.43 -3.90
C ILE A 3 -11.09 5.25 -2.46
N ASP A 4 -10.85 4.08 -1.90
CA ASP A 4 -11.12 3.80 -0.50
C ASP A 4 -9.92 4.18 0.39
N ASP A 5 -10.07 4.04 1.71
CA ASP A 5 -9.01 4.41 2.64
C ASP A 5 -7.75 3.54 2.50
N THR A 6 -7.88 2.31 1.99
CA THR A 6 -6.75 1.42 1.72
C THR A 6 -5.95 1.92 0.53
N ASP A 7 -6.63 2.27 -0.56
CA ASP A 7 -6.01 2.89 -1.73
C ASP A 7 -5.23 4.15 -1.35
N ARG A 8 -5.79 5.01 -0.49
CA ARG A 8 -5.12 6.22 0.00
C ARG A 8 -3.86 5.91 0.78
N ARG A 9 -3.87 4.84 1.60
CA ARG A 9 -2.69 4.43 2.38
C ARG A 9 -1.61 3.88 1.45
N ILE A 10 -1.98 3.06 0.48
CA ILE A 10 -1.05 2.53 -0.53
C ILE A 10 -0.38 3.67 -1.31
N LEU A 11 -1.17 4.62 -1.82
CA LEU A 11 -0.64 5.76 -2.57
C LEU A 11 0.29 6.63 -1.71
N ASN A 12 -0.03 6.85 -0.43
CA ASN A 12 0.86 7.60 0.47
C ASN A 12 2.21 6.91 0.67
N VAL A 13 2.23 5.58 0.83
CA VAL A 13 3.48 4.83 1.00
C VAL A 13 4.29 4.86 -0.30
N LEU A 14 3.66 4.59 -1.45
CA LEU A 14 4.32 4.61 -2.76
C LEU A 14 4.87 5.99 -3.13
N GLN A 15 4.14 7.07 -2.80
CA GLN A 15 4.62 8.43 -3.05
C GLN A 15 5.85 8.78 -2.18
N ARG A 16 5.95 8.23 -0.97
CA ARG A 16 7.10 8.43 -0.08
C ARG A 16 8.28 7.54 -0.44
N ASN A 17 8.01 6.30 -0.82
CA ASN A 17 9.02 5.32 -1.20
C ASN A 17 8.52 4.46 -2.38
N GLY A 18 8.78 4.94 -3.60
CA GLY A 18 8.40 4.23 -4.82
C GLY A 18 9.20 2.94 -5.09
N ARG A 19 10.15 2.58 -4.21
CA ARG A 19 10.92 1.33 -4.28
C ARG A 19 10.57 0.33 -3.19
N VAL A 20 9.53 0.60 -2.39
CA VAL A 20 9.06 -0.33 -1.36
C VAL A 20 8.65 -1.67 -1.98
N SER A 21 9.01 -2.78 -1.34
CA SER A 21 8.57 -4.10 -1.79
C SER A 21 7.09 -4.31 -1.47
N ASN A 22 6.44 -5.23 -2.20
CA ASN A 22 5.02 -5.52 -1.95
C ASN A 22 4.76 -6.06 -0.53
N ALA A 23 5.70 -6.84 0.01
CA ALA A 23 5.61 -7.36 1.38
C ALA A 23 5.66 -6.23 2.42
N GLU A 24 6.61 -5.31 2.28
CA GLU A 24 6.73 -4.15 3.17
C GLU A 24 5.54 -3.17 3.03
N LEU A 25 5.02 -3.01 1.81
CA LEU A 25 3.83 -2.21 1.55
C LEU A 25 2.63 -2.81 2.28
N ALA A 26 2.41 -4.12 2.12
CA ALA A 26 1.31 -4.86 2.74
C ALA A 26 1.36 -4.79 4.27
N GLU A 27 2.54 -4.94 4.88
CA GLU A 27 2.72 -4.75 6.33
C GLU A 27 2.34 -3.32 6.77
N GLN A 28 2.77 -2.29 6.04
CA GLN A 28 2.47 -0.89 6.38
C GLN A 28 0.97 -0.54 6.26
N VAL A 29 0.25 -1.21 5.35
CA VAL A 29 -1.19 -0.96 5.13
C VAL A 29 -2.10 -1.96 5.87
N ASN A 30 -1.54 -2.90 6.64
CA ASN A 30 -2.25 -4.02 7.30
C ASN A 30 -3.03 -4.91 6.31
N LEU A 31 -2.44 -5.16 5.14
CA LEU A 31 -2.94 -6.10 4.14
C LEU A 31 -2.11 -7.39 4.17
N SER A 32 -2.68 -8.49 3.67
CA SER A 32 -1.88 -9.67 3.33
C SER A 32 -1.01 -9.34 2.13
N ALA A 33 0.26 -9.74 2.16
CA ALA A 33 1.18 -9.60 1.01
C ALA A 33 0.70 -10.34 -0.26
N SER A 34 -0.27 -11.26 -0.12
CA SER A 34 -0.93 -11.96 -1.23
C SER A 34 -2.13 -11.20 -1.83
N ALA A 35 -2.61 -10.15 -1.16
CA ALA A 35 -3.78 -9.35 -1.53
C ALA A 35 -3.41 -7.93 -2.00
N CYS A 36 -2.11 -7.62 -2.01
CA CYS A 36 -1.53 -6.31 -2.32
C CYS A 36 -0.87 -6.33 -3.70
#